data_AF-A0A226X4P1-F1
#
_entry.id   AF-A0A226X4P1-F1
#
_cell.length_a   1.000
_cell.length_b   1.000
_cell.length_c   1.000
_cell.angle_alpha   90.00
_cell.angle_beta   90.00
_cell.angle_gamma   90.00
#
_symmetry.space_group_name_H-M   'P 1'
#
loop_
_entity.id
_entity.type
_entity.pdbx_description
1 polymer ?
#
loop_
_entity_poly.entity_id
_entity_poly.type
_entity_poly.pdbx_seq_one_letter_code
_entity_poly.pdbx_strand_id
1 'polypeptide(L)'
;MSVQKRLSPKAGETNKDPSSAPTGSAARAKPYRKLLLWGALLVILPAAVGAAVSWAVTSRATPHQQIVYGDGTRGPLDMAWVPAGQFEMGSDSKQAQPNERPAHKVRVHGFWMDRHHVTNAEFAKFVAATGYVTTAEKKPDWESLKVQLPPGTPQPPDSAMVAGAMVFVGTTQPVPLEDYSRWWRYVPGADWRHPTGPDSNITGKDDHPVVQVSYEDAQAYAKWAGKRLPTEAEWEFAARGGLDQATYAWGNQFAPDGKQMANVWQGQQPQSFPVVNPKAGGALGTSPVGTFPANGYGLSDMTGNAWQWVADWYRADQFRREASTGSVIDNPAGPTDSWDPADASAGVPVQAPKRVTRGGSFLCNETYCLSYRPSARRGTDPYNSMSHLGFRLVMDESTWADTHRRKQLARADVPGK
;
A
#
# COMPACT_ATOMS: atom_id res chain seq x y z
N MET A 1 53.30 -23.09 -39.65
CA MET A 1 54.67 -23.21 -39.12
C MET A 1 54.58 -23.17 -37.61
N SER A 2 55.16 -24.04 -36.79
CA SER A 2 55.83 -25.32 -36.91
C SER A 2 55.92 -25.84 -35.45
N VAL A 3 55.35 -27.01 -35.13
CA VAL A 3 56.08 -28.25 -34.74
C VAL A 3 56.71 -28.19 -33.32
N GLN A 4 56.18 -28.90 -32.32
CA GLN A 4 56.46 -30.31 -31.92
C GLN A 4 57.89 -30.49 -31.35
N LYS A 5 58.12 -31.06 -30.14
CA LYS A 5 58.22 -32.51 -29.84
C LYS A 5 58.61 -32.72 -28.36
N ARG A 6 57.89 -33.56 -27.59
CA ARG A 6 58.15 -34.98 -27.21
C ARG A 6 59.26 -35.20 -26.15
N LEU A 7 58.97 -35.99 -25.12
CA LEU A 7 59.30 -37.44 -25.04
C LEU A 7 58.80 -38.06 -23.70
N SER A 8 58.19 -39.24 -23.79
CA SER A 8 58.02 -40.28 -22.74
C SER A 8 59.12 -41.36 -22.95
N PRO A 9 59.12 -42.60 -22.37
CA PRO A 9 58.21 -43.26 -21.41
C PRO A 9 58.90 -44.24 -20.39
N LYS A 10 58.06 -45.07 -19.72
CA LYS A 10 58.25 -46.40 -19.06
C LYS A 10 58.43 -46.38 -17.53
N ALA A 11 57.79 -47.17 -16.66
CA ALA A 11 56.97 -48.41 -16.60
C ALA A 11 57.65 -49.47 -15.71
N GLY A 12 56.88 -50.18 -14.87
CA GLY A 12 57.27 -51.34 -14.04
C GLY A 12 57.24 -51.03 -12.53
N GLU A 13 56.28 -51.40 -11.66
CA GLU A 13 55.61 -52.67 -11.31
C GLU A 13 56.26 -53.40 -10.10
N THR A 14 55.40 -53.92 -9.19
CA THR A 14 55.60 -54.94 -8.12
C THR A 14 55.97 -54.56 -6.66
N ASN A 15 54.91 -54.44 -5.83
CA ASN A 15 54.51 -55.32 -4.70
C ASN A 15 55.53 -55.95 -3.71
N LYS A 16 55.41 -55.63 -2.40
CA LYS A 16 55.14 -56.52 -1.23
C LYS A 16 55.76 -56.05 0.11
N ASP A 17 54.90 -56.04 1.14
CA ASP A 17 55.09 -56.10 2.62
C ASP A 17 56.11 -57.19 3.09
N PRO A 18 56.57 -57.31 4.38
CA PRO A 18 55.95 -56.87 5.66
C PRO A 18 56.89 -56.45 6.85
N SER A 19 56.27 -56.02 7.97
CA SER A 19 56.60 -56.35 9.40
C SER A 19 57.95 -56.00 10.04
N SER A 20 57.94 -55.13 11.08
CA SER A 20 58.21 -55.49 12.50
C SER A 20 58.30 -54.27 13.43
N ALA A 21 57.60 -54.30 14.57
CA ALA A 21 57.72 -53.36 15.70
C ALA A 21 58.98 -53.71 16.57
N PRO A 22 59.45 -52.88 17.55
CA PRO A 22 58.68 -52.57 18.77
C PRO A 22 58.93 -51.22 19.51
N THR A 23 57.94 -50.89 20.36
CA THR A 23 57.98 -50.25 21.71
C THR A 23 58.49 -48.82 21.95
N GLY A 24 57.64 -48.00 22.60
CA GLY A 24 58.08 -46.82 23.37
C GLY A 24 56.99 -45.85 23.85
N SER A 25 56.41 -46.12 25.03
CA SER A 25 55.88 -45.19 26.05
C SER A 25 54.63 -44.32 25.81
N ALA A 26 53.71 -44.39 26.79
CA ALA A 26 52.41 -43.75 26.85
C ALA A 26 52.44 -42.36 27.53
N ALA A 27 51.68 -41.41 26.97
CA ALA A 27 51.33 -40.15 27.65
C ALA A 27 49.80 -40.05 27.85
N ARG A 28 49.42 -39.87 29.11
CA ARG A 28 48.07 -39.93 29.70
C ARG A 28 47.32 -38.61 29.47
N ALA A 29 46.25 -38.60 28.67
CA ALA A 29 45.38 -37.42 28.52
C ALA A 29 44.35 -37.33 29.68
N LYS A 30 44.28 -36.17 30.33
CA LYS A 30 43.56 -35.88 31.59
C LYS A 30 42.01 -35.98 31.48
N PRO A 31 41.29 -36.30 32.58
CA PRO A 31 39.84 -36.57 32.61
C PRO A 31 38.91 -35.34 32.38
N TYR A 32 39.45 -34.15 32.15
CA TYR A 32 38.68 -32.90 32.06
C TYR A 32 37.87 -32.73 30.76
N ARG A 33 38.20 -33.45 29.69
CA ARG A 33 37.47 -33.36 28.41
C ARG A 33 36.05 -33.92 28.48
N LYS A 34 35.80 -34.94 29.30
CA LYS A 34 34.45 -35.52 29.44
C LYS A 34 33.54 -34.61 30.26
N LEU A 35 34.04 -34.00 31.34
CA LEU A 35 33.24 -33.05 32.15
C LEU A 35 32.82 -31.79 31.37
N LEU A 36 33.69 -31.25 30.50
CA LEU A 36 33.35 -30.11 29.66
C LEU A 36 32.27 -30.43 28.61
N LEU A 37 32.28 -31.66 28.06
CA LEU A 37 31.25 -32.12 27.13
C LEU A 37 29.89 -32.29 27.81
N TRP A 38 29.84 -32.82 29.03
CA TRP A 38 28.60 -32.94 29.80
C TRP A 38 28.07 -31.58 30.29
N GLY A 39 28.95 -30.67 30.69
CA GLY A 39 28.57 -29.30 31.07
C GLY A 39 28.04 -28.47 29.90
N ALA A 40 28.62 -28.61 28.70
CA ALA A 40 28.11 -27.97 27.50
C ALA A 40 26.73 -28.53 27.10
N LEU A 41 26.52 -29.86 27.22
CA LEU A 41 25.22 -30.48 26.95
C LEU A 41 24.13 -29.98 27.92
N LEU A 42 24.45 -29.81 29.20
CA LEU A 42 23.51 -29.31 30.22
C LEU A 42 23.10 -27.85 30.04
N VAL A 43 23.84 -27.05 29.27
CA VAL A 43 23.50 -25.64 28.98
C VAL A 43 22.88 -25.49 27.59
N ILE A 44 23.39 -26.23 26.60
CA ILE A 44 22.91 -26.13 25.21
C ILE A 44 21.53 -26.77 25.05
N LEU A 45 21.24 -27.88 25.73
CA LEU A 45 19.93 -28.53 25.60
C LEU A 45 18.78 -27.65 26.14
N PRO A 46 18.86 -27.08 27.35
CA PRO A 46 17.80 -26.19 27.84
C PRO A 46 17.69 -24.90 27.03
N ALA A 47 18.80 -24.36 26.51
CA ALA A 47 18.77 -23.19 25.63
C ALA A 47 18.12 -23.52 24.27
N ALA A 48 18.40 -24.69 23.69
CA ALA A 48 17.77 -25.14 22.46
C ALA A 48 16.29 -25.47 22.64
N VAL A 49 15.91 -26.08 23.77
CA VAL A 49 14.50 -26.30 24.13
C VAL A 49 13.80 -24.98 24.41
N GLY A 50 14.45 -24.04 25.11
CA GLY A 50 13.92 -22.69 25.34
C GLY A 50 13.72 -21.91 24.05
N ALA A 51 14.65 -22.02 23.10
CA ALA A 51 14.54 -21.44 21.76
C ALA A 51 13.44 -22.14 20.94
N ALA A 52 13.30 -23.46 21.02
CA ALA A 52 12.27 -24.22 20.32
C ALA A 52 10.87 -23.98 20.90
N VAL A 53 10.75 -23.82 22.22
CA VAL A 53 9.51 -23.45 22.91
C VAL A 53 9.17 -22.00 22.63
N SER A 54 10.14 -21.08 22.68
CA SER A 54 9.93 -19.68 22.28
C SER A 54 9.50 -19.59 20.82
N TRP A 55 10.16 -20.33 19.92
CA TRP A 55 9.75 -20.46 18.52
C TRP A 55 8.36 -21.06 18.42
N ALA A 56 8.01 -22.14 19.11
CA ALA A 56 6.68 -22.77 19.08
C ALA A 56 5.56 -21.90 19.69
N VAL A 57 5.88 -21.07 20.69
CA VAL A 57 4.96 -20.13 21.33
C VAL A 57 4.77 -18.88 20.47
N THR A 58 5.81 -18.43 19.78
CA THR A 58 5.73 -17.31 18.80
C THR A 58 5.24 -17.76 17.42
N SER A 59 5.35 -19.06 17.09
CA SER A 59 4.89 -19.70 15.86
C SER A 59 3.55 -20.40 16.03
N ARG A 60 2.82 -20.13 17.13
CA ARG A 60 1.37 -20.28 17.11
C ARG A 60 0.86 -19.38 15.98
N ALA A 61 0.70 -19.98 14.82
CA ALA A 61 0.04 -19.40 13.68
C ALA A 61 -1.24 -18.77 14.22
N THR A 62 -1.34 -17.44 14.14
CA THR A 62 -2.61 -16.76 14.28
C THR A 62 -3.60 -17.57 13.45
N PRO A 63 -4.70 -18.09 14.04
CA PRO A 63 -5.63 -18.92 13.29
C PRO A 63 -5.92 -18.21 11.98
N HIS A 64 -5.63 -18.87 10.84
CA HIS A 64 -5.86 -18.27 9.53
C HIS A 64 -7.32 -17.85 9.51
N GLN A 65 -7.55 -16.54 9.65
CA GLN A 65 -8.90 -16.03 9.71
C GLN A 65 -9.53 -16.32 8.37
N GLN A 66 -10.65 -17.04 8.38
CA GLN A 66 -11.31 -17.41 7.14
C GLN A 66 -11.75 -16.14 6.44
N ILE A 67 -11.31 -15.96 5.19
CA ILE A 67 -11.73 -14.84 4.36
C ILE A 67 -13.22 -15.03 4.05
N VAL A 68 -14.01 -13.99 4.30
CA VAL A 68 -15.45 -13.99 4.04
C VAL A 68 -15.75 -12.94 2.98
N TYR A 69 -16.26 -13.38 1.83
CA TYR A 69 -16.76 -12.51 0.77
C TYR A 69 -18.28 -12.47 0.79
N GLY A 70 -18.86 -11.30 0.52
CA GLY A 70 -20.29 -11.15 0.37
C GLY A 70 -20.77 -11.72 -0.95
N ASP A 71 -21.88 -12.47 -0.91
CA ASP A 71 -22.50 -13.16 -2.04
C ASP A 71 -23.81 -12.49 -2.50
N GLY A 72 -24.09 -11.29 -2.00
CA GLY A 72 -25.35 -10.58 -2.19
C GLY A 72 -26.49 -11.03 -1.28
N THR A 73 -26.32 -12.14 -0.54
CA THR A 73 -27.33 -12.72 0.36
C THR A 73 -26.92 -12.64 1.83
N ARG A 74 -25.65 -12.95 2.15
CA ARG A 74 -25.05 -12.88 3.50
C ARG A 74 -24.14 -11.68 3.69
N GLY A 75 -23.94 -10.90 2.63
CA GLY A 75 -23.16 -9.66 2.62
C GLY A 75 -23.30 -8.95 1.27
N PRO A 76 -22.83 -7.70 1.14
CA PRO A 76 -22.80 -6.98 -0.13
C PRO A 76 -21.90 -7.72 -1.12
N LEU A 77 -22.40 -7.90 -2.34
CA LEU A 77 -21.69 -8.60 -3.41
C LEU A 77 -20.32 -7.93 -3.66
N ASP A 78 -19.29 -8.76 -3.86
CA ASP A 78 -17.93 -8.36 -4.21
C ASP A 78 -17.19 -7.51 -3.16
N MET A 79 -17.63 -7.54 -1.90
CA MET A 79 -16.92 -6.97 -0.75
C MET A 79 -16.40 -8.09 0.17
N ALA A 80 -15.32 -7.81 0.89
CA ALA A 80 -14.77 -8.68 1.92
C ALA A 80 -15.15 -8.17 3.31
N TRP A 81 -15.46 -9.10 4.23
CA TRP A 81 -15.70 -8.77 5.63
C TRP A 81 -14.38 -8.54 6.35
N VAL A 82 -14.24 -7.37 6.95
CA VAL A 82 -13.16 -7.03 7.87
C VAL A 82 -13.70 -7.15 9.29
N PRO A 83 -13.17 -8.07 10.11
CA PRO A 83 -13.66 -8.34 11.47
C PRO A 83 -13.40 -7.15 12.42
N ALA A 84 -14.23 -7.00 13.45
CA ALA A 84 -13.90 -6.06 14.53
C ALA A 84 -12.61 -6.48 15.25
N GLY A 85 -11.80 -5.52 15.66
CA GLY A 85 -10.51 -5.81 16.29
C GLY A 85 -9.86 -4.59 16.92
N GLN A 86 -8.80 -4.84 17.69
CA GLN A 86 -7.87 -3.82 18.14
C GLN A 86 -6.53 -4.03 17.44
N PHE A 87 -5.84 -2.94 17.11
CA PHE A 87 -4.52 -2.98 16.51
C PHE A 87 -3.69 -1.76 16.92
N GLU A 88 -2.38 -1.88 16.73
CA GLU A 88 -1.46 -0.73 16.81
C GLU A 88 -1.49 0.01 15.47
N MET A 89 -2.13 1.18 15.46
CA MET A 89 -2.19 2.09 14.32
C MET A 89 -0.94 2.98 14.27
N GLY A 90 -0.40 3.21 13.08
CA GLY A 90 0.90 3.85 12.89
C GLY A 90 2.07 2.90 13.10
N SER A 91 3.27 3.47 13.26
CA SER A 91 4.49 2.69 13.46
C SER A 91 5.57 3.51 14.16
N ASP A 92 6.30 2.87 15.08
CA ASP A 92 7.52 3.43 15.70
C ASP A 92 8.81 2.90 15.06
N SER A 93 8.69 2.15 13.96
CA SER A 93 9.84 1.62 13.23
C SER A 93 10.74 2.75 12.69
N LYS A 94 12.02 2.44 12.45
CA LYS A 94 12.98 3.42 11.90
C LYS A 94 12.57 3.98 10.53
N GLN A 95 11.72 3.27 9.79
CA GLN A 95 11.21 3.70 8.48
C GLN A 95 9.99 4.63 8.59
N ALA A 96 9.34 4.68 9.75
CA ALA A 96 8.14 5.46 9.96
C ALA A 96 8.44 6.97 9.96
N GLN A 97 7.71 7.70 9.12
CA GLN A 97 7.77 9.16 9.07
C GLN A 97 7.26 9.78 10.37
N PRO A 98 7.61 11.04 10.68
CA PRO A 98 7.14 11.72 11.89
C PRO A 98 5.61 11.75 12.05
N ASN A 99 4.87 11.80 10.93
CA ASN A 99 3.40 11.82 10.91
C ASN A 99 2.75 10.43 11.05
N GLU A 100 3.54 9.34 11.04
CA GLU A 100 3.12 7.95 11.29
C GLU A 100 3.31 7.54 12.76
N ARG A 101 3.88 8.43 13.58
CA ARG A 101 4.28 8.19 14.96
C ARG A 101 3.43 8.99 15.97
N PRO A 102 3.31 8.51 17.21
CA PRO A 102 3.69 7.18 17.66
C PRO A 102 2.70 6.11 17.20
N ALA A 103 3.11 4.84 17.28
CA ALA A 103 2.13 3.76 17.22
C ALA A 103 1.19 3.83 18.44
N HIS A 104 -0.09 3.58 18.24
CA HIS A 104 -1.08 3.65 19.33
C HIS A 104 -2.27 2.71 19.10
N LYS A 105 -2.95 2.36 20.20
CA LYS A 105 -4.06 1.40 20.17
C LYS A 105 -5.34 2.02 19.63
N VAL A 106 -5.87 1.40 18.59
CA VAL A 106 -7.16 1.72 17.99
C VAL A 106 -8.03 0.47 17.96
N ARG A 107 -9.32 0.65 18.22
CA ARG A 107 -10.35 -0.37 17.98
C ARG A 107 -11.15 0.02 16.75
N VAL A 108 -11.35 -0.93 15.84
CA VAL A 108 -12.19 -0.79 14.65
C VAL A 108 -13.33 -1.78 14.76
N HIS A 109 -14.54 -1.35 14.40
CA HIS A 109 -15.71 -2.23 14.38
C HIS A 109 -15.69 -3.12 13.12
N GLY A 110 -16.60 -4.09 13.01
CA GLY A 110 -16.67 -4.94 11.82
C GLY A 110 -17.36 -4.22 10.66
N PHE A 111 -16.81 -4.32 9.45
CA PHE A 111 -17.35 -3.67 8.25
C PHE A 111 -17.03 -4.46 6.98
N TRP A 112 -17.75 -4.16 5.90
CA TRP A 112 -17.44 -4.66 4.56
C TRP A 112 -16.54 -3.68 3.83
N MET A 113 -15.53 -4.17 3.12
CA MET A 113 -14.66 -3.36 2.26
C MET A 113 -14.62 -3.92 0.83
N ASP A 114 -14.58 -3.03 -0.15
CA ASP A 114 -14.32 -3.41 -1.55
C ASP A 114 -12.99 -4.17 -1.65
N ARG A 115 -13.02 -5.31 -2.36
CA ARG A 115 -11.85 -6.19 -2.48
C ARG A 115 -10.66 -5.54 -3.18
N HIS A 116 -10.93 -4.54 -4.00
CA HIS A 116 -9.96 -3.77 -4.77
C HIS A 116 -10.43 -2.32 -4.96
N HIS A 117 -9.67 -1.52 -5.71
CA HIS A 117 -10.09 -0.18 -6.12
C HIS A 117 -11.38 -0.19 -6.93
N VAL A 118 -12.12 0.92 -6.91
CA VAL A 118 -13.14 1.17 -7.93
C VAL A 118 -12.47 1.21 -9.30
N THR A 119 -13.00 0.45 -10.24
CA THR A 119 -12.49 0.31 -11.60
C THR A 119 -13.04 1.37 -12.55
N ASN A 120 -12.39 1.55 -13.70
CA ASN A 120 -12.90 2.40 -14.78
C ASN A 120 -14.30 1.98 -15.24
N ALA A 121 -14.56 0.67 -15.37
CA ALA A 121 -15.87 0.17 -15.79
C ALA A 121 -16.97 0.47 -14.75
N GLU A 122 -16.66 0.36 -13.46
CA GLU A 122 -17.60 0.70 -12.39
C GLU A 122 -17.88 2.20 -12.33
N PHE A 123 -16.84 3.02 -12.43
CA PHE A 123 -16.99 4.48 -12.47
C PHE A 123 -17.75 4.94 -13.73
N ALA A 124 -17.52 4.29 -14.87
CA ALA A 124 -18.27 4.56 -16.09
C ALA A 124 -19.78 4.30 -15.94
N LYS A 125 -20.18 3.26 -15.18
CA LYS A 125 -21.61 3.01 -14.87
C LYS A 125 -22.21 4.16 -14.03
N PHE A 126 -21.46 4.66 -13.05
CA PHE A 126 -21.87 5.83 -12.27
C PHE A 126 -22.09 7.06 -13.15
N VAL A 127 -21.10 7.39 -13.97
CA VAL A 127 -21.18 8.56 -14.88
C VAL A 127 -22.33 8.39 -15.86
N ALA A 128 -22.50 7.20 -16.46
CA ALA A 128 -23.61 6.93 -17.37
C ALA A 128 -24.99 7.04 -16.72
N ALA A 129 -25.12 6.61 -15.45
CA ALA A 129 -26.38 6.65 -14.72
C ALA A 129 -26.77 8.04 -14.22
N THR A 130 -25.80 8.93 -14.02
CA THR A 130 -26.02 10.21 -13.32
C THR A 130 -25.72 11.45 -14.16
N GLY A 131 -24.99 11.29 -15.27
CA GLY A 131 -24.44 12.42 -16.02
C GLY A 131 -23.36 13.19 -15.25
N TYR A 132 -22.74 12.57 -14.24
CA TYR A 132 -21.75 13.21 -13.38
C TYR A 132 -20.54 13.70 -14.18
N VAL A 133 -20.12 14.94 -13.91
CA VAL A 133 -18.92 15.57 -14.44
C VAL A 133 -17.93 15.70 -13.29
N THR A 134 -16.73 15.14 -13.44
CA THR A 134 -15.70 15.14 -12.39
C THR A 134 -15.11 16.52 -12.16
N THR A 135 -14.38 16.70 -11.05
CA THR A 135 -13.62 17.92 -10.77
C THR A 135 -12.58 18.20 -11.87
N ALA A 136 -11.91 17.18 -12.39
CA ALA A 136 -10.93 17.31 -13.47
C ALA A 136 -11.55 17.79 -14.80
N GLU A 137 -12.83 17.50 -15.04
CA GLU A 137 -13.56 17.91 -16.25
C GLU A 137 -14.14 19.34 -16.15
N LYS A 138 -14.05 19.99 -14.99
CA LYS A 138 -14.60 21.34 -14.74
C LYS A 138 -13.51 22.40 -14.82
N LYS A 139 -13.91 23.62 -15.22
CA LYS A 139 -13.08 24.81 -15.01
C LYS A 139 -12.76 24.92 -13.51
N PRO A 140 -11.47 25.04 -13.11
CA PRO A 140 -11.13 25.21 -11.71
C PRO A 140 -11.79 26.44 -11.10
N ASP A 141 -12.26 26.30 -9.86
CA ASP A 141 -12.81 27.41 -9.09
C ASP A 141 -11.70 28.12 -8.31
N TRP A 142 -11.67 29.45 -8.39
CA TRP A 142 -10.63 30.24 -7.73
C TRP A 142 -10.71 30.16 -6.20
N GLU A 143 -11.93 30.08 -5.64
CA GLU A 143 -12.11 30.02 -4.19
C GLU A 143 -11.57 28.71 -3.61
N SER A 144 -11.77 27.59 -4.31
CA SER A 144 -11.16 26.30 -3.95
C SER A 144 -9.64 26.26 -4.16
N LEU A 145 -9.10 26.95 -5.18
CA LEU A 145 -7.65 26.95 -5.44
C LEU A 145 -6.87 27.86 -4.50
N LYS A 146 -7.36 29.08 -4.23
CA LYS A 146 -6.59 30.10 -3.50
C LYS A 146 -6.23 29.69 -2.07
N VAL A 147 -7.02 28.80 -1.45
CA VAL A 147 -6.76 28.28 -0.11
C VAL A 147 -5.57 27.31 -0.07
N GLN A 148 -5.12 26.81 -1.22
CA GLN A 148 -3.94 25.96 -1.39
C GLN A 148 -2.69 26.76 -1.79
N LEU A 149 -2.79 28.07 -1.98
CA LEU A 149 -1.72 28.92 -2.48
C LEU A 149 -1.18 29.85 -1.38
N PRO A 150 0.05 30.36 -1.52
CA PRO A 150 0.56 31.38 -0.62
C PRO A 150 -0.37 32.58 -0.49
N PRO A 151 -0.61 33.11 0.73
CA PRO A 151 -1.43 34.29 0.92
C PRO A 151 -0.99 35.46 0.04
N GLY A 152 -1.95 36.10 -0.63
CA GLY A 152 -1.69 37.21 -1.57
C GLY A 152 -1.34 36.78 -3.00
N THR A 153 -1.36 35.49 -3.32
CA THR A 153 -1.23 35.03 -4.72
C THR A 153 -2.35 35.62 -5.58
N PRO A 154 -2.02 36.34 -6.68
CA PRO A 154 -3.03 36.93 -7.55
C PRO A 154 -3.78 35.83 -8.31
N GLN A 155 -5.06 36.09 -8.60
CA GLN A 155 -5.85 35.20 -9.43
C GLN A 155 -5.23 35.07 -10.83
N PRO A 156 -5.01 33.84 -11.34
CA PRO A 156 -4.55 33.63 -12.71
C PRO A 156 -5.55 34.20 -13.73
N PRO A 157 -5.09 34.57 -14.94
CA PRO A 157 -6.01 34.93 -16.02
C PRO A 157 -6.92 33.74 -16.36
N ASP A 158 -8.14 34.03 -16.85
CA ASP A 158 -9.11 32.99 -17.20
C ASP A 158 -8.57 31.95 -18.20
N SER A 159 -7.64 32.34 -19.08
CA SER A 159 -6.98 31.44 -20.03
C SER A 159 -6.10 30.37 -19.37
N ALA A 160 -5.68 30.58 -18.13
CA ALA A 160 -4.93 29.60 -17.34
C ALA A 160 -5.84 28.71 -16.48
N MET A 161 -7.10 29.10 -16.29
CA MET A 161 -8.10 28.40 -15.48
C MET A 161 -8.91 27.46 -16.38
N VAL A 162 -8.26 26.38 -16.85
CA VAL A 162 -8.85 25.39 -17.76
C VAL A 162 -8.99 24.04 -17.07
N ALA A 163 -9.96 23.23 -17.49
CA ALA A 163 -10.15 21.87 -16.98
C ALA A 163 -8.92 20.99 -17.26
N GLY A 164 -8.63 20.06 -16.36
CA GLY A 164 -7.44 19.23 -16.38
C GLY A 164 -7.04 18.74 -14.99
N ALA A 165 -5.94 18.00 -14.95
CA ALA A 165 -5.49 17.36 -13.73
C ALA A 165 -3.96 17.21 -13.69
N MET A 166 -3.44 16.81 -12.54
CA MET A 166 -2.00 16.57 -12.36
C MET A 166 -1.60 15.21 -12.94
N VAL A 167 -0.60 15.22 -13.82
CA VAL A 167 -0.09 14.06 -14.54
C VAL A 167 1.40 13.87 -14.24
N PHE A 168 1.77 12.63 -13.94
CA PHE A 168 3.18 12.24 -13.90
C PHE A 168 3.70 12.15 -15.33
N VAL A 169 4.63 13.03 -15.68
CA VAL A 169 5.28 13.03 -17.00
C VAL A 169 6.70 12.45 -16.95
N GLY A 170 7.23 12.23 -15.74
CA GLY A 170 8.58 11.74 -15.52
C GLY A 170 9.67 12.70 -16.00
N THR A 171 10.90 12.21 -16.06
CA THR A 171 12.05 12.93 -16.63
C THR A 171 12.83 12.05 -17.60
N THR A 172 13.65 12.66 -18.46
CA THR A 172 14.54 11.92 -19.37
C THR A 172 15.90 11.58 -18.75
N GLN A 173 16.22 12.18 -17.60
CA GLN A 173 17.49 12.03 -16.87
C GLN A 173 17.20 12.06 -15.36
N PRO A 174 18.08 11.51 -14.50
CA PRO A 174 17.97 11.67 -13.06
C PRO A 174 17.95 13.15 -12.65
N VAL A 175 17.16 13.47 -11.64
CA VAL A 175 17.02 14.83 -11.10
C VAL A 175 17.00 14.81 -9.57
N PRO A 176 17.43 15.88 -8.89
CA PRO A 176 17.13 16.12 -7.48
C PRO A 176 15.64 15.91 -7.17
N LEU A 177 15.35 15.23 -6.06
CA LEU A 177 14.03 14.71 -5.73
C LEU A 177 13.21 15.66 -4.84
N GLU A 178 13.76 16.80 -4.48
CA GLU A 178 13.14 17.81 -3.62
C GLU A 178 12.12 18.66 -4.39
N ASP A 179 12.25 18.74 -5.72
CA ASP A 179 11.39 19.53 -6.58
C ASP A 179 10.50 18.64 -7.47
N TYR A 180 9.32 18.32 -6.96
CA TYR A 180 8.34 17.48 -7.67
C TYR A 180 7.81 18.12 -8.96
N SER A 181 7.93 19.45 -9.11
CA SER A 181 7.53 20.16 -10.33
C SER A 181 8.36 19.73 -11.53
N ARG A 182 9.43 18.94 -11.36
CA ARG A 182 10.24 18.43 -12.47
C ARG A 182 9.59 17.26 -13.21
N TRP A 183 8.77 16.45 -12.54
CA TRP A 183 8.10 15.27 -13.14
C TRP A 183 6.57 15.28 -13.03
N TRP A 184 5.98 16.28 -12.37
CA TRP A 184 4.54 16.51 -12.34
C TRP A 184 4.14 17.71 -13.18
N ARG A 185 3.08 17.59 -13.98
CA ARG A 185 2.51 18.71 -14.75
C ARG A 185 1.00 18.76 -14.58
N TYR A 186 0.46 19.97 -14.49
CA TYR A 186 -0.94 20.17 -14.78
C TYR A 186 -1.15 20.03 -16.29
N VAL A 187 -2.02 19.12 -16.72
CA VAL A 187 -2.28 18.84 -18.13
C VAL A 187 -3.73 19.19 -18.44
N PRO A 188 -3.99 20.24 -19.24
CA PRO A 188 -5.33 20.57 -19.69
C PRO A 188 -6.00 19.38 -20.40
N GLY A 189 -7.25 19.10 -20.06
CA GLY A 189 -8.01 17.97 -20.61
C GLY A 189 -7.56 16.59 -20.12
N ALA A 190 -6.68 16.50 -19.11
CA ALA A 190 -6.48 15.24 -18.40
C ALA A 190 -7.62 15.01 -17.40
N ASP A 191 -8.25 13.84 -17.49
CA ASP A 191 -9.37 13.41 -16.63
C ASP A 191 -9.40 11.88 -16.51
N TRP A 192 -10.43 11.31 -15.89
CA TRP A 192 -10.52 9.86 -15.68
C TRP A 192 -10.64 9.04 -16.98
N ARG A 193 -11.16 9.62 -18.07
CA ARG A 193 -11.22 8.98 -19.41
C ARG A 193 -9.91 9.18 -20.17
N HIS A 194 -9.22 10.27 -19.90
CA HIS A 194 -7.99 10.73 -20.54
C HIS A 194 -6.85 10.92 -19.51
N PRO A 195 -6.41 9.86 -18.82
CA PRO A 195 -5.63 9.96 -17.57
C PRO A 195 -4.25 10.60 -17.70
N THR A 196 -3.69 10.68 -18.91
CA THR A 196 -2.39 11.33 -19.19
C THR A 196 -2.52 12.53 -20.13
N GLY A 197 -3.73 13.05 -20.34
CA GLY A 197 -4.02 14.15 -21.26
C GLY A 197 -4.95 13.76 -22.41
N PRO A 198 -5.39 14.73 -23.22
CA PRO A 198 -6.52 14.60 -24.16
C PRO A 198 -6.32 13.52 -25.25
N ASP A 199 -5.08 13.22 -25.61
CA ASP A 199 -4.75 12.20 -26.61
C ASP A 199 -4.71 10.76 -26.03
N SER A 200 -4.82 10.62 -24.71
CA SER A 200 -4.85 9.33 -24.03
C SER A 200 -6.27 8.77 -23.96
N ASN A 201 -6.42 7.48 -23.63
CA ASN A 201 -7.73 6.89 -23.34
C ASN A 201 -7.60 5.67 -22.41
N ILE A 202 -8.75 5.20 -21.94
CA ILE A 202 -8.90 4.00 -21.11
C ILE A 202 -9.33 2.75 -21.89
N THR A 203 -9.20 2.73 -23.22
CA THR A 203 -9.54 1.53 -24.02
C THR A 203 -8.72 0.34 -23.56
N GLY A 204 -9.40 -0.76 -23.23
CA GLY A 204 -8.75 -1.97 -22.72
C GLY A 204 -8.26 -1.87 -21.28
N LYS A 205 -8.69 -0.85 -20.52
CA LYS A 205 -8.35 -0.63 -19.10
C LYS A 205 -9.59 -0.60 -18.20
N ASP A 206 -10.63 -1.31 -18.60
CA ASP A 206 -11.91 -1.37 -17.89
C ASP A 206 -11.77 -1.86 -16.45
N ASP A 207 -10.83 -2.79 -16.21
CA ASP A 207 -10.48 -3.40 -14.93
C ASP A 207 -9.31 -2.70 -14.21
N HIS A 208 -8.79 -1.60 -14.75
CA HIS A 208 -7.81 -0.78 -14.02
C HIS A 208 -8.53 0.12 -12.99
N PRO A 209 -7.85 0.53 -11.91
CA PRO A 209 -8.39 1.51 -10.99
C PRO A 209 -8.71 2.82 -11.73
N VAL A 210 -9.86 3.42 -11.42
CA VAL A 210 -10.15 4.79 -11.85
C VAL A 210 -9.18 5.73 -11.14
N VAL A 211 -8.59 6.65 -11.91
CA VAL A 211 -7.68 7.71 -11.43
C VAL A 211 -8.14 9.07 -11.94
N GLN A 212 -7.41 10.14 -11.62
CA GLN A 212 -7.84 11.52 -11.93
C GLN A 212 -9.20 11.86 -11.31
N VAL A 213 -9.46 11.33 -10.11
CA VAL A 213 -10.67 11.58 -9.33
C VAL A 213 -10.30 12.32 -8.04
N SER A 214 -10.98 13.43 -7.81
CA SER A 214 -10.85 14.22 -6.57
C SER A 214 -11.55 13.53 -5.40
N TYR A 215 -11.37 14.07 -4.20
CA TYR A 215 -12.08 13.57 -3.02
C TYR A 215 -13.61 13.70 -3.18
N GLU A 216 -14.08 14.79 -3.78
CA GLU A 216 -15.51 15.01 -4.04
C GLU A 216 -16.09 14.00 -5.03
N ASP A 217 -15.33 13.65 -6.07
CA ASP A 217 -15.73 12.63 -7.05
C ASP A 217 -15.88 11.26 -6.39
N ALA A 218 -14.93 10.90 -5.52
CA ALA A 218 -14.99 9.66 -4.74
C ALA A 218 -16.20 9.63 -3.79
N GLN A 219 -16.51 10.75 -3.13
CA GLN A 219 -17.68 10.87 -2.27
C GLN A 219 -19.00 10.79 -3.06
N ALA A 220 -19.08 11.45 -4.22
CA ALA A 220 -20.26 11.42 -5.08
C ALA A 220 -20.54 9.99 -5.58
N TYR A 221 -19.49 9.29 -6.04
CA TYR A 221 -19.59 7.88 -6.40
C TYR A 221 -20.00 7.02 -5.21
N ALA A 222 -19.38 7.21 -4.03
CA ALA A 222 -19.70 6.43 -2.83
C ALA A 222 -21.18 6.54 -2.46
N LYS A 223 -21.71 7.77 -2.46
CA LYS A 223 -23.13 8.05 -2.21
C LYS A 223 -24.04 7.35 -3.22
N TRP A 224 -23.70 7.41 -4.51
CA TRP A 224 -24.46 6.72 -5.56
C TRP A 224 -24.45 5.20 -5.38
N ALA A 225 -23.30 4.64 -5.01
CA ALA A 225 -23.14 3.21 -4.74
C ALA A 225 -23.81 2.74 -3.43
N GLY A 226 -24.34 3.66 -2.62
CA GLY A 226 -24.90 3.36 -1.29
C GLY A 226 -23.85 2.94 -0.27
N LYS A 227 -22.61 3.40 -0.44
CA LYS A 227 -21.42 3.06 0.35
C LYS A 227 -20.80 4.35 0.92
N ARG A 228 -19.64 4.23 1.57
CA ARG A 228 -18.84 5.39 2.04
C ARG A 228 -17.34 5.14 1.82
N LEU A 229 -16.53 6.20 1.89
CA LEU A 229 -15.08 6.04 2.01
C LEU A 229 -14.74 5.39 3.37
N PRO A 230 -13.69 4.56 3.45
CA PRO A 230 -13.18 4.07 4.73
C PRO A 230 -12.65 5.22 5.58
N THR A 231 -12.67 5.10 6.90
CA THR A 231 -11.83 5.94 7.75
C THR A 231 -10.35 5.56 7.57
N GLU A 232 -9.44 6.43 7.98
CA GLU A 232 -8.00 6.15 7.96
C GLU A 232 -7.65 4.91 8.80
N ALA A 233 -8.33 4.74 9.95
CA ALA A 233 -8.16 3.58 10.81
C ALA A 233 -8.72 2.29 10.21
N GLU A 234 -9.91 2.34 9.62
CA GLU A 234 -10.48 1.20 8.89
C GLU A 234 -9.55 0.76 7.77
N TRP A 235 -9.04 1.71 7.00
CA TRP A 235 -8.14 1.43 5.89
C TRP A 235 -6.84 0.77 6.36
N GLU A 236 -6.19 1.32 7.39
CA GLU A 236 -4.92 0.76 7.90
C GLU A 236 -5.12 -0.62 8.53
N PHE A 237 -6.17 -0.78 9.33
CA PHE A 237 -6.52 -2.07 9.92
C PHE A 237 -6.76 -3.13 8.83
N ALA A 238 -7.54 -2.78 7.81
CA ALA A 238 -7.80 -3.63 6.67
C ALA A 238 -6.53 -3.95 5.88
N ALA A 239 -5.65 -2.96 5.65
CA ALA A 239 -4.39 -3.12 4.91
C ALA A 239 -3.43 -4.09 5.60
N ARG A 240 -3.39 -4.07 6.94
CA ARG A 240 -2.56 -4.99 7.74
C ARG A 240 -2.99 -6.45 7.63
N GLY A 241 -4.24 -6.73 7.25
CA GLY A 241 -4.68 -8.08 6.92
C GLY A 241 -4.49 -9.10 8.06
N GLY A 242 -4.61 -8.67 9.31
CA GLY A 242 -4.40 -9.49 10.50
C GLY A 242 -2.93 -9.65 10.95
N LEU A 243 -1.98 -8.97 10.30
CA LEU A 243 -0.57 -8.96 10.72
C LEU A 243 -0.30 -7.82 11.70
N ASP A 244 0.36 -8.14 12.81
CA ASP A 244 0.78 -7.15 13.79
C ASP A 244 2.09 -6.47 13.35
N GLN A 245 2.04 -5.13 13.24
CA GLN A 245 3.18 -4.25 12.95
C GLN A 245 4.10 -4.66 11.78
N ALA A 246 3.60 -5.47 10.83
CA ALA A 246 4.34 -5.84 9.64
C ALA A 246 4.63 -4.62 8.74
N THR A 247 5.79 -4.65 8.06
CA THR A 247 6.21 -3.55 7.16
C THR A 247 5.29 -3.40 5.95
N TYR A 248 4.80 -4.50 5.40
CA TYR A 248 3.94 -4.57 4.21
C TYR A 248 2.66 -5.35 4.52
N ALA A 249 1.64 -5.21 3.66
CA ALA A 249 0.35 -5.90 3.79
C ALA A 249 0.45 -7.44 3.78
N TRP A 250 1.61 -7.98 3.36
CA TRP A 250 1.90 -9.42 3.25
C TRP A 250 3.05 -9.87 4.17
N GLY A 251 3.63 -8.99 4.99
CA GLY A 251 4.73 -9.33 5.89
C GLY A 251 5.90 -8.33 5.84
N ASN A 252 7.09 -8.80 6.19
CA ASN A 252 8.26 -7.91 6.39
C ASN A 252 9.25 -7.89 5.23
N GLN A 253 9.13 -8.82 4.29
CA GLN A 253 9.98 -8.88 3.09
C GLN A 253 9.24 -8.25 1.91
N PHE A 254 9.92 -7.38 1.16
CA PHE A 254 9.31 -6.68 0.02
C PHE A 254 8.89 -7.67 -1.08
N ALA A 255 9.82 -8.56 -1.46
CA ALA A 255 9.61 -9.59 -2.47
C ALA A 255 9.89 -11.00 -1.89
N PRO A 256 8.96 -11.57 -1.10
CA PRO A 256 9.11 -12.92 -0.57
C PRO A 256 9.29 -13.92 -1.72
N ASP A 257 10.28 -14.80 -1.60
CA ASP A 257 10.69 -15.74 -2.67
C ASP A 257 10.98 -15.07 -4.03
N GLY A 258 11.37 -13.79 -4.02
CA GLY A 258 11.62 -13.01 -5.23
C GLY A 258 10.36 -12.61 -6.02
N LYS A 259 9.16 -12.79 -5.43
CA LYS A 259 7.89 -12.45 -6.09
C LYS A 259 7.53 -10.99 -5.88
N GLN A 260 7.12 -10.31 -6.94
CA GLN A 260 6.51 -8.98 -6.84
C GLN A 260 5.12 -9.11 -6.19
N MET A 261 4.87 -8.29 -5.17
CA MET A 261 3.64 -8.35 -4.36
C MET A 261 2.73 -7.13 -4.53
N ALA A 262 3.15 -6.12 -5.29
CA ALA A 262 2.39 -4.91 -5.54
C ALA A 262 2.85 -4.21 -6.83
N ASN A 263 1.97 -3.39 -7.41
CA ASN A 263 2.37 -2.46 -8.47
C ASN A 263 3.01 -1.21 -7.85
N VAL A 264 4.33 -1.18 -7.80
CA VAL A 264 5.15 -0.04 -7.35
C VAL A 264 6.30 0.15 -8.33
N TRP A 265 7.02 1.26 -8.28
CA TRP A 265 8.09 1.54 -9.25
C TRP A 265 9.22 0.50 -9.13
N GLN A 266 9.57 0.12 -7.90
CA GLN A 266 10.55 -0.92 -7.60
C GLN A 266 10.12 -2.26 -8.21
N GLY A 267 10.98 -2.84 -9.05
CA GLY A 267 10.71 -4.12 -9.72
C GLY A 267 9.88 -4.03 -11.00
N GLN A 268 9.28 -2.88 -11.29
CA GLN A 268 8.53 -2.64 -12.53
C GLN A 268 9.33 -1.79 -13.52
N GLN A 269 10.03 -0.77 -13.04
CA GLN A 269 10.86 0.11 -13.87
C GLN A 269 12.34 -0.24 -13.76
N PRO A 270 13.07 -0.39 -14.89
CA PRO A 270 14.51 -0.60 -14.85
C PRO A 270 15.29 0.69 -14.51
N GLN A 271 14.70 1.87 -14.76
CA GLN A 271 15.32 3.15 -14.42
C GLN A 271 15.00 3.59 -13.00
N SER A 272 15.87 4.41 -12.42
CA SER A 272 15.58 5.10 -11.15
C SER A 272 14.45 6.11 -11.33
N PHE A 273 13.60 6.23 -10.32
CA PHE A 273 12.61 7.32 -10.28
C PHE A 273 13.31 8.69 -10.37
N PRO A 274 12.77 9.68 -11.10
CA PRO A 274 11.54 9.68 -11.90
C PRO A 274 11.79 9.45 -13.41
N VAL A 275 12.90 8.80 -13.77
CA VAL A 275 13.32 8.65 -15.16
C VAL A 275 12.41 7.69 -15.90
N VAL A 276 11.82 8.14 -17.01
CA VAL A 276 10.99 7.32 -17.90
C VAL A 276 11.54 7.38 -19.31
N ASN A 277 11.29 6.34 -20.11
CA ASN A 277 11.57 6.39 -21.53
C ASN A 277 10.31 6.86 -22.29
N PRO A 278 10.29 8.07 -22.88
CA PRO A 278 9.13 8.55 -23.64
C PRO A 278 8.76 7.64 -24.81
N LYS A 279 9.75 6.97 -25.42
CA LYS A 279 9.52 6.02 -26.54
C LYS A 279 8.95 4.69 -26.10
N ALA A 280 9.00 4.36 -24.80
CA ALA A 280 8.41 3.15 -24.23
C ALA A 280 6.99 3.40 -23.67
N GLY A 281 6.40 4.58 -23.92
CA GLY A 281 5.07 4.93 -23.44
C GLY A 281 5.01 5.56 -22.05
N GLY A 282 6.14 6.01 -21.48
CA GLY A 282 6.20 6.63 -20.15
C GLY A 282 6.41 5.62 -19.01
N ALA A 283 6.00 5.97 -17.78
CA ALA A 283 6.02 5.03 -16.66
C ALA A 283 4.96 3.93 -16.86
N LEU A 284 5.25 2.72 -16.41
CA LEU A 284 4.26 1.65 -16.22
C LEU A 284 3.23 2.20 -15.24
N GLY A 285 2.03 2.50 -15.76
CA GLY A 285 0.95 3.10 -15.02
C GLY A 285 0.29 2.11 -14.07
N THR A 286 -1.03 2.24 -13.96
CA THR A 286 -1.84 1.30 -13.19
C THR A 286 -1.81 -0.10 -13.83
N SER A 287 -2.07 -1.12 -13.03
CA SER A 287 -2.33 -2.51 -13.45
C SER A 287 -3.81 -2.84 -13.23
N PRO A 288 -4.35 -3.88 -13.88
CA PRO A 288 -5.67 -4.41 -13.54
C PRO A 288 -5.79 -4.65 -12.03
N VAL A 289 -6.95 -4.36 -11.48
CA VAL A 289 -7.21 -4.58 -10.06
C VAL A 289 -7.06 -6.06 -9.70
N GLY A 290 -6.50 -6.34 -8.54
CA GLY A 290 -6.31 -7.73 -8.10
C GLY A 290 -5.23 -8.52 -8.84
N THR A 291 -4.38 -7.85 -9.64
CA THR A 291 -3.21 -8.48 -10.28
C THR A 291 -2.28 -9.15 -9.26
N PHE A 292 -2.11 -8.53 -8.10
CA PHE A 292 -1.24 -9.03 -7.04
C PHE A 292 -2.03 -9.74 -5.93
N PRO A 293 -1.38 -10.64 -5.16
CA PRO A 293 -2.05 -11.42 -4.12
C PRO A 293 -2.78 -10.55 -3.10
N ALA A 294 -3.96 -11.03 -2.68
CA ALA A 294 -4.71 -10.41 -1.59
C ALA A 294 -4.02 -10.64 -0.23
N ASN A 295 -4.24 -9.73 0.72
CA ASN A 295 -3.78 -9.88 2.10
C ASN A 295 -4.66 -10.87 2.91
N GLY A 296 -4.40 -11.01 4.21
CA GLY A 296 -5.11 -11.94 5.08
C GLY A 296 -6.62 -11.70 5.24
N TYR A 297 -7.15 -10.57 4.79
CA TYR A 297 -8.59 -10.28 4.74
C TYR A 297 -9.20 -10.40 3.33
N GLY A 298 -8.43 -10.88 2.34
CA GLY A 298 -8.92 -11.03 0.97
C GLY A 298 -8.97 -9.71 0.18
N LEU A 299 -8.20 -8.72 0.60
CA LEU A 299 -8.11 -7.41 -0.04
C LEU A 299 -6.83 -7.33 -0.89
N SER A 300 -7.01 -7.06 -2.19
CA SER A 300 -5.91 -6.76 -3.10
C SER A 300 -5.66 -5.26 -3.22
N ASP A 301 -4.49 -4.88 -3.73
CA ASP A 301 -4.09 -3.50 -3.99
C ASP A 301 -4.17 -2.57 -2.77
N MET A 302 -4.02 -3.10 -1.55
CA MET A 302 -3.84 -2.26 -0.35
C MET A 302 -2.48 -1.56 -0.34
N THR A 303 -1.56 -1.99 -1.21
CA THR A 303 -0.21 -1.46 -1.37
C THR A 303 0.05 -1.25 -2.86
N GLY A 304 0.40 -0.03 -3.26
CA GLY A 304 0.69 0.33 -4.65
C GLY A 304 -0.55 0.44 -5.53
N ASN A 305 -0.34 0.24 -6.83
CA ASN A 305 -1.27 0.50 -7.94
C ASN A 305 -1.68 1.98 -7.97
N ALA A 306 -2.65 2.40 -7.17
CA ALA A 306 -3.00 3.80 -7.01
C ALA A 306 -3.14 4.14 -5.52
N TRP A 307 -2.86 5.40 -5.18
CA TRP A 307 -3.23 5.94 -3.88
C TRP A 307 -4.74 5.84 -3.67
N GLN A 308 -5.17 5.81 -2.42
CA GLN A 308 -6.58 5.69 -2.07
C GLN A 308 -7.02 6.82 -1.15
N TRP A 309 -8.06 7.54 -1.56
CA TRP A 309 -8.79 8.44 -0.68
C TRP A 309 -9.40 7.68 0.50
N VAL A 310 -9.31 8.27 1.70
CA VAL A 310 -10.05 7.86 2.90
C VAL A 310 -10.81 9.07 3.45
N ALA A 311 -11.77 8.86 4.34
CA ALA A 311 -12.73 9.87 4.77
C ALA A 311 -12.08 11.05 5.52
N ASP A 312 -11.01 10.80 6.26
CA ASP A 312 -10.47 11.68 7.29
C ASP A 312 -9.84 12.97 6.73
N TRP A 313 -9.98 14.06 7.50
CA TRP A 313 -9.12 15.23 7.33
C TRP A 313 -7.68 14.89 7.76
N TYR A 314 -6.70 15.48 7.07
CA TYR A 314 -5.31 15.24 7.38
C TYR A 314 -4.81 16.22 8.44
N ARG A 315 -4.32 15.68 9.55
CA ARG A 315 -3.39 16.38 10.42
C ARG A 315 -2.08 15.63 10.57
N ALA A 316 -0.97 16.36 10.46
CA ALA A 316 0.37 15.81 10.65
C ALA A 316 0.63 15.36 12.10
N ASP A 317 -0.10 15.90 13.08
CA ASP A 317 0.01 15.56 14.50
C ASP A 317 -1.08 14.59 15.02
N GLN A 318 -1.96 14.09 14.16
CA GLN A 318 -3.16 13.34 14.60
C GLN A 318 -2.83 12.16 15.52
N PHE A 319 -1.86 11.32 15.13
CA PHE A 319 -1.50 10.13 15.93
C PHE A 319 -0.90 10.51 17.29
N ARG A 320 -0.18 11.63 17.40
CA ARG A 320 0.27 12.14 18.70
C ARG A 320 -0.90 12.58 19.57
N ARG A 321 -1.91 13.24 18.99
CA ARG A 321 -3.11 13.66 19.71
C ARG A 321 -3.89 12.46 20.24
N GLU A 322 -4.11 11.46 19.40
CA GLU A 322 -4.77 10.21 19.78
C GLU A 322 -3.99 9.45 20.85
N ALA A 323 -2.68 9.24 20.65
CA ALA A 323 -1.83 8.56 21.62
C ALA A 323 -1.77 9.28 22.98
N SER A 324 -1.84 10.62 23.00
CA SER A 324 -1.80 11.40 24.24
C SER A 324 -2.98 11.16 25.18
N THR A 325 -4.09 10.59 24.67
CA THR A 325 -5.23 10.19 25.51
C THR A 325 -4.89 9.02 26.46
N GLY A 326 -3.82 8.26 26.17
CA GLY A 326 -3.43 7.07 26.92
C GLY A 326 -4.45 5.92 26.88
N SER A 327 -5.49 6.04 26.06
CA SER A 327 -6.62 5.11 25.99
C SER A 327 -6.75 4.51 24.59
N VAL A 328 -7.42 3.37 24.48
CA VAL A 328 -7.75 2.81 23.16
C VAL A 328 -8.77 3.72 22.48
N ILE A 329 -8.43 4.24 21.30
CA ILE A 329 -9.35 5.06 20.52
C ILE A 329 -10.38 4.15 19.85
N ASP A 330 -11.65 4.39 20.11
CA ASP A 330 -12.74 3.57 19.56
C ASP A 330 -13.27 4.16 18.25
N ASN A 331 -13.13 3.39 17.16
CA ASN A 331 -13.62 3.67 15.82
C ASN A 331 -13.43 5.14 15.37
N PRO A 332 -12.18 5.66 15.33
CA PRO A 332 -11.93 7.06 15.04
C PRO A 332 -12.37 7.42 13.60
N ALA A 333 -12.97 8.60 13.48
CA ALA A 333 -13.40 9.21 12.22
C ALA A 333 -12.47 10.35 11.76
N GLY A 334 -11.31 10.47 12.41
CA GLY A 334 -10.33 11.53 12.14
C GLY A 334 -10.66 12.87 12.77
N PRO A 335 -9.79 13.88 12.55
CA PRO A 335 -10.02 15.25 13.02
C PRO A 335 -11.10 15.96 12.21
N THR A 336 -11.61 17.07 12.74
CA THR A 336 -12.60 17.91 12.04
C THR A 336 -11.97 18.98 11.13
N ASP A 337 -10.65 19.12 11.16
CA ASP A 337 -9.88 20.13 10.44
C ASP A 337 -8.56 19.59 9.88
N SER A 338 -7.92 20.37 9.01
CA SER A 338 -6.61 20.09 8.42
C SER A 338 -5.50 20.85 9.13
N TRP A 339 -4.32 20.22 9.26
CA TRP A 339 -3.13 20.87 9.79
C TRP A 339 -1.85 20.20 9.28
N ASP A 340 -1.06 20.93 8.49
CA ASP A 340 0.21 20.44 7.95
C ASP A 340 1.28 21.54 7.91
N PRO A 341 2.23 21.54 8.86
CA PRO A 341 3.30 22.54 8.89
C PRO A 341 4.39 22.29 7.84
N ALA A 342 4.44 21.12 7.18
CA ALA A 342 5.51 20.80 6.23
C ALA A 342 5.45 21.71 4.99
N ASP A 343 4.24 22.04 4.53
CA ASP A 343 4.03 22.85 3.34
C ASP A 343 4.17 24.36 3.60
N ALA A 344 4.27 24.78 4.86
CA ALA A 344 4.52 26.18 5.20
C ALA A 344 5.82 26.70 4.58
N SER A 345 6.81 25.80 4.40
CA SER A 345 8.07 26.11 3.71
C SER A 345 7.89 26.47 2.23
N ALA A 346 6.83 25.95 1.59
CA ALA A 346 6.41 26.30 0.22
C ALA A 346 5.43 27.48 0.19
N GLY A 347 5.16 28.11 1.34
CA GLY A 347 4.24 29.24 1.50
C GLY A 347 2.76 28.85 1.60
N VAL A 348 2.41 27.56 1.50
CA VAL A 348 1.03 27.10 1.63
C VAL A 348 0.55 27.29 3.08
N PRO A 349 -0.68 27.80 3.32
CA PRO A 349 -1.21 27.93 4.67
C PRO A 349 -1.21 26.59 5.42
N VAL A 350 -0.82 26.61 6.69
CA VAL A 350 -0.75 25.40 7.54
C VAL A 350 -2.12 24.71 7.67
N GLN A 351 -3.21 25.47 7.63
CA GLN A 351 -4.59 24.95 7.68
C GLN A 351 -5.20 24.72 6.29
N ALA A 352 -4.42 24.78 5.21
CA ALA A 352 -4.92 24.46 3.88
C ALA A 352 -5.62 23.08 3.89
N PRO A 353 -6.79 22.94 3.26
CA PRO A 353 -7.59 21.73 3.38
C PRO A 353 -6.85 20.55 2.76
N LYS A 354 -6.69 19.46 3.52
CA LYS A 354 -6.09 18.22 3.05
C LYS A 354 -6.88 17.02 3.55
N ARG A 355 -7.12 16.06 2.68
CA ARG A 355 -7.67 14.75 3.05
C ARG A 355 -6.55 13.73 3.10
N VAL A 356 -6.73 12.71 3.92
CA VAL A 356 -5.77 11.62 4.01
C VAL A 356 -5.82 10.79 2.73
N THR A 357 -4.65 10.40 2.23
CA THR A 357 -4.49 9.32 1.25
C THR A 357 -3.56 8.24 1.79
N ARG A 358 -3.83 6.99 1.42
CA ARG A 358 -3.12 5.80 1.90
C ARG A 358 -2.70 4.87 0.76
N GLY A 359 -1.73 3.99 1.03
CA GLY A 359 -1.40 2.83 0.18
C GLY A 359 -0.30 3.02 -0.87
N GLY A 360 0.09 4.25 -1.20
CA GLY A 360 1.07 4.48 -2.26
C GLY A 360 0.53 4.17 -3.65
N SER A 361 1.38 4.21 -4.66
CA SER A 361 1.00 3.96 -6.07
C SER A 361 2.13 3.29 -6.86
N PHE A 362 1.88 3.02 -8.14
CA PHE A 362 2.87 2.53 -9.11
C PHE A 362 4.12 3.42 -9.23
N LEU A 363 4.09 4.66 -8.71
CA LEU A 363 5.24 5.57 -8.70
C LEU A 363 6.13 5.47 -7.46
N CYS A 364 5.71 4.72 -6.45
CA CYS A 364 6.41 4.67 -5.17
C CYS A 364 7.63 3.73 -5.21
N ASN A 365 8.72 4.10 -4.53
CA ASN A 365 9.92 3.27 -4.39
C ASN A 365 10.66 3.56 -3.07
N GLU A 366 11.64 2.72 -2.75
CA GLU A 366 12.40 2.83 -1.50
C GLU A 366 13.24 4.11 -1.39
N THR A 367 13.63 4.70 -2.52
CA THR A 367 14.52 5.87 -2.55
C THR A 367 13.79 7.20 -2.33
N TYR A 368 12.55 7.32 -2.82
CA TYR A 368 11.79 8.57 -2.83
C TYR A 368 10.50 8.50 -2.01
N CYS A 369 9.76 7.39 -2.13
CA CYS A 369 8.42 7.29 -1.58
C CYS A 369 8.15 5.88 -1.05
N LEU A 370 8.44 5.66 0.24
CA LEU A 370 8.11 4.44 0.99
C LEU A 370 6.64 4.40 1.45
N SER A 371 5.75 5.14 0.79
CA SER A 371 4.38 5.32 1.29
C SER A 371 3.42 4.18 0.93
N TYR A 372 3.97 3.08 0.41
CA TYR A 372 3.23 1.87 0.09
C TYR A 372 3.16 0.89 1.28
N ARG A 373 3.80 1.24 2.41
CA ARG A 373 3.64 0.54 3.69
C ARG A 373 2.26 0.83 4.30
N PRO A 374 1.61 -0.14 4.98
CA PRO A 374 0.31 0.06 5.59
C PRO A 374 0.24 1.27 6.52
N SER A 375 1.29 1.57 7.31
CA SER A 375 1.32 2.70 8.25
C SER A 375 1.49 4.07 7.59
N ALA A 376 1.93 4.12 6.33
CA ALA A 376 2.27 5.36 5.68
C ALA A 376 1.04 6.14 5.23
N ARG A 377 1.14 7.47 5.33
CA ARG A 377 0.05 8.41 5.09
C ARG A 377 0.53 9.72 4.50
N ARG A 378 -0.31 10.33 3.67
CA ARG A 378 -0.08 11.65 3.08
C ARG A 378 -1.32 12.53 3.26
N GLY A 379 -1.09 13.83 3.47
CA GLY A 379 -2.12 14.83 3.28
C GLY A 379 -2.13 15.29 1.83
N THR A 380 -3.27 15.19 1.17
CA THR A 380 -3.44 15.55 -0.25
C THR A 380 -4.52 16.61 -0.38
N ASP A 381 -4.30 17.61 -1.23
CA ASP A 381 -5.30 18.61 -1.60
C ASP A 381 -6.56 17.90 -2.15
N PRO A 382 -7.74 18.04 -1.51
CA PRO A 382 -8.94 17.32 -1.88
C PRO A 382 -9.47 17.68 -3.27
N TYR A 383 -9.10 18.84 -3.81
CA TYR A 383 -9.53 19.31 -5.12
C TYR A 383 -8.62 18.82 -6.25
N ASN A 384 -7.43 18.33 -5.91
CA ASN A 384 -6.42 17.97 -6.89
C ASN A 384 -6.59 16.51 -7.35
N SER A 385 -6.94 16.34 -8.62
CA SER A 385 -7.00 15.04 -9.28
C SER A 385 -5.61 14.65 -9.78
N MET A 386 -5.19 13.41 -9.54
CA MET A 386 -3.86 12.93 -9.93
C MET A 386 -3.91 11.61 -10.69
N SER A 387 -3.00 11.43 -11.65
CA SER A 387 -2.91 10.23 -12.52
C SER A 387 -2.55 8.94 -11.79
N HIS A 388 -2.40 8.98 -10.47
CA HIS A 388 -2.07 7.83 -9.61
C HIS A 388 -2.98 7.69 -8.39
N LEU A 389 -4.08 8.44 -8.32
CA LEU A 389 -4.93 8.55 -7.14
C LEU A 389 -6.36 8.15 -7.48
N GLY A 390 -6.84 7.12 -6.79
CA GLY A 390 -8.19 6.59 -6.89
C GLY A 390 -8.77 6.36 -5.49
N PHE A 391 -9.66 5.37 -5.35
CA PHE A 391 -10.30 5.05 -4.08
C PHE A 391 -10.91 3.64 -4.08
N ARG A 392 -11.32 3.20 -2.89
CA ARG A 392 -12.17 2.03 -2.65
C ARG A 392 -13.17 2.37 -1.54
N LEU A 393 -14.23 1.59 -1.40
CA LEU A 393 -15.30 1.92 -0.47
C LEU A 393 -15.51 0.85 0.60
N VAL A 394 -16.27 1.24 1.61
CA VAL A 394 -16.74 0.37 2.67
C VAL A 394 -18.25 0.51 2.87
N MET A 395 -18.82 -0.47 3.57
CA MET A 395 -20.21 -0.49 3.97
C MET A 395 -20.33 -1.12 5.36
N ASP A 396 -21.05 -0.45 6.25
CA ASP A 396 -21.36 -1.01 7.57
C ASP A 396 -22.36 -2.17 7.44
N GLU A 397 -22.23 -3.19 8.29
CA GLU A 397 -23.16 -4.34 8.30
C GLU A 397 -24.61 -3.89 8.47
N SER A 398 -24.86 -2.92 9.35
CA SER A 398 -26.19 -2.34 9.55
C SER A 398 -26.76 -1.71 8.28
N THR A 399 -25.94 -0.96 7.55
CA THR A 399 -26.33 -0.32 6.29
C THR A 399 -26.70 -1.36 5.23
N TRP A 400 -25.92 -2.44 5.12
CA TRP A 400 -26.25 -3.54 4.22
C TRP A 400 -27.55 -4.23 4.62
N ALA A 401 -27.70 -4.60 5.89
CA ALA A 401 -28.88 -5.30 6.41
C ALA A 401 -30.17 -4.50 6.19
N ASP A 402 -30.14 -3.19 6.43
CA ASP A 402 -31.29 -2.31 6.21
C ASP A 402 -31.65 -2.19 4.72
N THR A 403 -30.65 -2.03 3.86
CA THR A 403 -30.85 -1.94 2.41
C THR A 403 -31.41 -3.25 1.85
N HIS A 404 -30.87 -4.38 2.31
CA HIS A 404 -31.30 -5.70 1.88
C HIS A 404 -32.73 -6.01 2.35
N ARG A 405 -33.06 -5.70 3.61
CA ARG A 405 -34.43 -5.85 4.15
C ARG A 405 -35.45 -5.04 3.36
N ARG A 406 -35.15 -3.77 3.03
CA ARG A 406 -36.04 -2.93 2.22
C ARG A 406 -36.29 -3.51 0.83
N LYS A 407 -35.26 -4.06 0.18
CA LYS A 407 -35.40 -4.73 -1.13
C LYS A 407 -36.25 -6.00 -1.05
N GLN A 408 -36.14 -6.77 0.03
CA GLN A 408 -36.98 -7.96 0.23
C GLN A 408 -38.46 -7.57 0.42
N LEU A 409 -38.75 -6.57 1.25
CA LEU A 409 -40.12 -6.06 1.45
C LEU A 409 -40.71 -5.52 0.15
N ALA A 410 -39.96 -4.70 -0.59
CA ALA A 410 -40.41 -4.15 -1.87
C ALA A 410 -40.70 -5.23 -2.94
N ARG A 411 -40.06 -6.41 -2.86
CA ARG A 411 -40.35 -7.56 -3.73
C ARG A 411 -41.58 -8.34 -3.27
N ALA A 412 -41.85 -8.39 -1.96
CA ALA A 412 -43.02 -9.04 -1.40
C ALA A 412 -44.32 -8.25 -1.66
N ASP A 413 -44.22 -6.92 -1.79
CA ASP A 413 -45.35 -6.01 -2.06
C ASP A 413 -45.71 -5.88 -3.56
N VAL A 414 -45.04 -6.62 -4.47
CA VAL A 414 -45.48 -6.70 -5.88
C VAL A 414 -46.53 -7.80 -5.99
N PRO A 415 -47.83 -7.50 -6.20
CA PRO A 415 -48.84 -8.53 -6.40
C PRO A 415 -48.49 -9.30 -7.66
N GLY A 416 -48.49 -10.63 -7.57
CA GLY A 416 -48.24 -11.51 -8.72
C GLY A 416 -49.13 -11.11 -9.91
N LYS A 417 -48.50 -10.81 -11.04
CA LYS A 417 -49.18 -10.69 -12.33
C LYS A 417 -49.26 -12.05 -13.00
#